data_AF-A0A7I9WIP4-F1
#
_entry.id   AF-A0A7I9WIP4-F1
#
_cell.length_a   1.000
_cell.length_b   1.000
_cell.length_c   1.000
_cell.angle_alpha   90.00
_cell.angle_beta   90.00
_cell.angle_gamma   90.00
#
_symmetry.space_group_name_H-M   'P 1'
#
loop_
_entity.id
_entity.type
_entity.pdbx_description
1 polymer ?
#
loop_
_entity_poly.entity_id
_entity_poly.type
_entity_poly.pdbx_seq_one_letter_code
_entity_poly.pdbx_strand_id
1 'polypeptide(L)'
;MSNNRLSEKFDEISERAKESADRIKASAGHEKEQLKADAAAARQHAESTADRFKDKLDGASETVSGQWDELRGKWKAHLAKLRSTIDEKKEEHDAKVAERDAEYAEDYAVDAILFAESAIEEAAAACLDAAYSRAKADALNS
;
A
#
# COMPACT_ATOMS: atom_id res chain seq x y z
N MET A 1 -20.82 -3.47 17.58
CA MET A 1 -20.92 -2.95 16.20
C MET A 1 -19.58 -2.46 15.63
N SER A 2 -18.63 -2.00 16.45
CA SER A 2 -17.30 -1.55 15.99
C SER A 2 -16.40 -2.66 15.43
N ASN A 3 -16.33 -3.84 16.07
CA ASN A 3 -15.50 -4.96 15.58
C ASN A 3 -15.91 -5.48 14.20
N ASN A 4 -17.22 -5.49 13.89
CA ASN A 4 -17.70 -5.96 12.58
C ASN A 4 -17.19 -5.08 11.44
N ARG A 5 -17.20 -3.75 11.65
CA ARG A 5 -16.71 -2.78 10.66
C ARG A 5 -15.19 -2.85 10.45
N LEU A 6 -14.43 -3.23 11.47
CA LEU A 6 -12.97 -3.41 11.33
C LEU A 6 -12.65 -4.70 10.58
N SER A 7 -13.38 -5.79 10.87
CA SER A 7 -13.28 -7.05 10.12
C SER A 7 -13.61 -6.86 8.64
N GLU A 8 -14.72 -6.18 8.33
CA GLU A 8 -15.11 -5.85 6.94
C GLU A 8 -14.01 -5.08 6.19
N LYS A 9 -13.21 -4.26 6.88
CA LYS A 9 -12.09 -3.53 6.25
C LYS A 9 -10.91 -4.44 5.94
N PHE A 10 -10.68 -5.47 6.74
CA PHE A 10 -9.71 -6.51 6.43
C PHE A 10 -10.15 -7.40 5.27
N ASP A 11 -11.44 -7.72 5.18
CA ASP A 11 -12.00 -8.44 4.02
C ASP A 11 -11.76 -7.65 2.72
N GLU A 12 -12.03 -6.33 2.72
CA GLU A 12 -11.71 -5.45 1.58
C GLU A 12 -10.21 -5.39 1.24
N ILE A 13 -9.31 -5.52 2.24
CA ILE A 13 -7.87 -5.60 1.99
C ILE A 13 -7.52 -6.94 1.33
N SER A 14 -8.06 -8.04 1.84
CA SER A 14 -7.86 -9.39 1.32
C SER A 14 -8.30 -9.51 -0.14
N GLU A 15 -9.50 -9.00 -0.46
CA GLU A 15 -10.02 -8.98 -1.83
C GLU A 15 -9.10 -8.20 -2.78
N ARG A 16 -8.67 -7.00 -2.38
CA ARG A 16 -7.74 -6.18 -3.20
C ARG A 16 -6.37 -6.82 -3.39
N ALA A 17 -5.84 -7.48 -2.37
CA ALA A 17 -4.59 -8.24 -2.47
C ALA A 17 -4.74 -9.39 -3.47
N LYS A 18 -5.87 -10.11 -3.42
CA LYS A 18 -6.20 -11.18 -4.36
C LYS A 18 -6.34 -10.67 -5.79
N GLU A 19 -7.10 -9.58 -6.01
CA GLU A 19 -7.22 -8.96 -7.34
C GLU A 19 -5.86 -8.55 -7.91
N SER A 20 -4.97 -8.03 -7.07
CA SER A 20 -3.62 -7.63 -7.49
C SER A 20 -2.78 -8.86 -7.88
N ALA A 21 -2.84 -9.93 -7.10
CA ALA A 21 -2.18 -11.19 -7.42
C ALA A 21 -2.71 -11.81 -8.73
N ASP A 22 -4.03 -11.75 -8.96
CA ASP A 22 -4.64 -12.28 -10.18
C ASP A 22 -4.26 -11.45 -11.42
N ARG A 23 -4.11 -10.11 -11.30
CA ARG A 23 -3.57 -9.26 -12.37
C ARG A 23 -2.12 -9.60 -12.71
N ILE A 24 -1.27 -9.82 -11.71
CA ILE A 24 0.14 -10.22 -11.92
C ILE A 24 0.21 -11.58 -12.63
N LYS A 25 -0.64 -12.53 -12.24
CA LYS A 25 -0.71 -13.83 -12.93
C LYS A 25 -1.20 -13.69 -14.37
N ALA A 26 -2.19 -12.83 -14.60
CA ALA A 26 -2.72 -12.59 -15.95
C ALA A 26 -1.69 -11.93 -16.87
N SER A 27 -0.79 -11.10 -16.32
CA SER A 27 0.29 -10.49 -17.10
C SER A 27 1.40 -11.47 -17.49
N ALA A 28 1.37 -12.71 -17.00
CA ALA A 28 2.29 -13.76 -17.43
C ALA A 28 2.03 -14.10 -18.91
N GLY A 29 2.95 -13.69 -19.78
CA GLY A 29 2.85 -13.86 -21.24
C GLY A 29 2.49 -12.58 -21.99
N HIS A 30 2.32 -11.45 -21.30
CA HIS A 30 2.19 -10.14 -21.95
C HIS A 30 3.52 -9.70 -22.57
N GLU A 31 3.43 -9.01 -23.70
CA GLU A 31 4.59 -8.38 -24.34
C GLU A 31 5.03 -7.12 -23.58
N LYS A 32 6.26 -6.64 -23.83
CA LYS A 32 6.89 -5.52 -23.09
C LYS A 32 5.99 -4.28 -23.01
N GLU A 33 5.35 -3.91 -24.10
CA GLU A 33 4.49 -2.73 -24.20
C GLU A 33 3.21 -2.89 -23.36
N GLN A 34 2.67 -4.12 -23.30
CA GLN A 34 1.51 -4.47 -22.47
C GLN A 34 1.89 -4.43 -20.99
N LEU A 35 3.03 -5.03 -20.61
CA LEU A 35 3.56 -4.98 -19.24
C LEU A 35 3.79 -3.54 -18.76
N LYS A 36 4.25 -2.66 -19.66
CA LYS A 36 4.41 -1.23 -19.36
C LYS A 36 3.07 -0.56 -19.07
N ALA A 37 2.02 -0.89 -19.83
CA ALA A 37 0.68 -0.36 -19.62
C ALA A 37 0.06 -0.89 -18.30
N ASP A 38 0.22 -2.18 -18.02
CA ASP A 38 -0.25 -2.81 -16.77
C ASP A 38 0.39 -2.17 -15.55
N ALA A 39 1.72 -1.94 -15.59
CA ALA A 39 2.45 -1.27 -14.53
C ALA A 39 1.96 0.18 -14.30
N ALA A 40 1.67 0.93 -15.38
CA ALA A 40 1.13 2.28 -15.28
C ALA A 40 -0.29 2.29 -14.65
N ALA A 41 -1.16 1.39 -15.07
CA ALA A 41 -2.50 1.25 -14.52
C ALA A 41 -2.48 0.85 -13.03
N ALA A 42 -1.60 -0.08 -12.65
CA ALA A 42 -1.40 -0.47 -11.26
C ALA A 42 -0.94 0.71 -10.39
N ARG A 43 -0.02 1.54 -10.90
CA ARG A 43 0.44 2.76 -10.21
C ARG A 43 -0.68 3.78 -10.00
N GLN A 44 -1.50 4.01 -11.03
CA GLN A 44 -2.63 4.93 -10.92
C GLN A 44 -3.66 4.44 -9.89
N HIS A 45 -3.91 3.13 -9.84
CA HIS A 45 -4.79 2.53 -8.84
C HIS A 45 -4.24 2.66 -7.41
N ALA A 46 -2.93 2.50 -7.22
CA ALA A 46 -2.26 2.70 -5.94
C ALA A 46 -2.39 4.16 -5.46
N GLU A 47 -2.23 5.14 -6.36
CA GLU A 47 -2.41 6.57 -6.04
C GLU A 47 -3.85 6.89 -5.63
N SER A 48 -4.83 6.41 -6.38
CA SER A 48 -6.25 6.59 -6.06
C SER A 48 -6.62 6.00 -4.68
N THR A 49 -6.01 4.87 -4.32
CA THR A 49 -6.19 4.25 -2.99
C THR A 49 -5.58 5.11 -1.89
N ALA A 50 -4.39 5.69 -2.12
CA ALA A 50 -3.74 6.58 -1.16
C ALA A 50 -4.53 7.90 -0.95
N ASP A 51 -5.24 8.38 -1.96
CA ASP A 51 -6.08 9.58 -1.84
C ASP A 51 -7.45 9.30 -1.18
N ARG A 52 -8.05 8.10 -1.35
CA ARG A 52 -9.26 7.69 -0.58
C ARG A 52 -9.05 7.66 0.93
N PHE A 53 -7.81 7.60 1.39
CA PHE A 53 -7.46 7.71 2.80
C PHE A 53 -7.57 9.14 3.34
N LYS A 54 -7.63 10.19 2.50
CA LYS A 54 -7.83 11.58 2.96
C LYS A 54 -9.24 11.80 3.51
N ASP A 55 -10.26 11.31 2.81
CA ASP A 55 -11.66 11.58 3.14
C ASP A 55 -12.14 10.94 4.46
N LYS A 56 -11.40 9.97 5.02
CA LYS A 56 -11.76 9.32 6.29
C LYS A 56 -11.26 10.07 7.54
N LEU A 57 -10.35 11.04 7.41
CA LEU A 57 -9.71 11.71 8.55
C LEU A 57 -10.39 13.00 8.98
N ASP A 58 -11.29 13.55 8.17
CA ASP A 58 -12.06 14.76 8.50
C ASP A 58 -12.97 14.58 9.74
N GLY A 59 -13.06 13.36 10.30
CA GLY A 59 -13.76 13.04 11.55
C GLY A 59 -12.90 12.54 12.70
N ALA A 60 -11.57 12.53 12.59
CA ALA A 60 -10.64 12.10 13.64
C ALA A 60 -10.13 13.29 14.48
N SER A 61 -9.59 13.05 15.69
CA SER A 61 -9.02 14.14 16.49
C SER A 61 -7.80 14.76 15.81
N GLU A 62 -7.57 16.06 16.02
CA GLU A 62 -6.47 16.83 15.39
C GLU A 62 -5.08 16.22 15.62
N THR A 63 -4.86 15.52 16.74
CA THR A 63 -3.60 14.83 17.03
C THR A 63 -3.40 13.59 16.16
N VAL A 64 -4.46 12.80 15.96
CA VAL A 64 -4.43 11.61 15.11
C VAL A 64 -4.29 11.99 13.64
N SER A 65 -4.94 13.09 13.21
CA SER A 65 -4.80 13.60 11.85
C SER A 65 -3.39 14.11 11.55
N GLY A 66 -2.75 14.82 12.49
CA GLY A 66 -1.39 15.34 12.31
C GLY A 66 -0.30 14.26 12.18
N GLN A 67 -0.32 13.24 13.06
CA GLN A 67 0.62 12.11 12.98
C GLN A 67 0.46 11.32 11.67
N TRP A 68 -0.79 11.17 11.23
CA TRP A 68 -1.09 10.49 9.98
C TRP A 68 -0.65 11.28 8.74
N ASP A 69 -0.87 12.59 8.70
CA ASP A 69 -0.45 13.42 7.56
C ASP A 69 1.07 13.41 7.39
N GLU A 70 1.83 13.38 8.49
CA GLU A 70 3.29 13.20 8.46
C GLU A 70 3.68 11.84 7.87
N LEU A 71 3.04 10.75 8.30
CA LEU A 71 3.29 9.41 7.78
C LEU A 71 2.96 9.32 6.28
N ARG A 72 1.85 9.92 5.86
CA ARG A 72 1.46 10.01 4.44
C ARG A 72 2.49 10.80 3.63
N GLY A 73 2.99 11.91 4.16
CA GLY A 73 4.04 12.71 3.52
C GLY A 73 5.31 11.91 3.30
N LYS A 74 5.77 11.19 4.34
CA LYS A 74 6.94 10.29 4.25
C LYS A 74 6.72 9.16 3.23
N TRP A 75 5.54 8.53 3.24
CA TRP A 75 5.19 7.49 2.29
C TRP A 75 5.18 8.01 0.83
N LYS A 76 4.54 9.16 0.57
CA LYS A 76 4.52 9.78 -0.76
C LYS A 76 5.92 10.17 -1.23
N ALA A 77 6.75 10.72 -0.35
CA ALA A 77 8.14 11.05 -0.66
C ALA A 77 8.98 9.80 -0.96
N HIS A 78 8.79 8.72 -0.19
CA HIS A 78 9.44 7.43 -0.42
C HIS A 78 9.05 6.87 -1.80
N LEU A 79 7.75 6.81 -2.12
CA LEU A 79 7.25 6.38 -3.43
C LEU A 79 7.78 7.24 -4.58
N ALA A 80 7.83 8.57 -4.42
CA ALA A 80 8.32 9.48 -5.45
C ALA A 80 9.82 9.28 -5.72
N LYS A 81 10.64 9.15 -4.67
CA LYS A 81 12.07 8.88 -4.79
C LYS A 81 12.32 7.56 -5.53
N LEU A 82 11.57 6.52 -5.20
CA LEU A 82 11.68 5.20 -5.83
C LEU A 82 11.28 5.22 -7.31
N ARG A 83 10.23 5.98 -7.66
CA ARG A 83 9.79 6.16 -9.06
C ARG A 83 10.84 6.89 -9.89
N SER A 84 11.46 7.94 -9.35
CA SER A 84 12.56 8.66 -10.01
C SER A 84 13.72 7.71 -10.34
N THR A 85 14.13 6.86 -9.40
CA THR A 85 15.22 5.89 -9.62
C THR A 85 14.93 4.90 -10.74
N ILE A 86 13.68 4.45 -10.88
CA ILE A 86 13.27 3.51 -11.94
C ILE A 86 13.18 4.21 -13.30
N ASP A 87 12.74 5.48 -13.35
CA ASP A 87 12.55 6.20 -14.61
C ASP A 87 13.86 6.86 -15.11
N GLU A 88 14.76 7.31 -14.22
CA GLU A 88 16.07 7.88 -14.57
C GLU A 88 17.02 6.86 -15.22
N LYS A 89 16.90 5.56 -14.89
CA LYS A 89 17.80 4.53 -15.44
C LYS A 89 17.33 3.88 -16.74
N LYS A 90 16.03 3.99 -17.05
CA LYS A 90 15.45 3.53 -18.33
C LYS A 90 16.00 4.23 -19.58
N GLU A 91 16.69 5.35 -19.43
CA GLU A 91 17.28 6.09 -20.56
C GLU A 91 18.67 5.56 -20.99
N GLU A 92 19.27 4.63 -20.25
CA GLU A 92 20.54 4.01 -20.60
C GLU A 92 20.35 2.79 -21.53
N HIS A 93 20.88 2.86 -22.75
CA HIS A 93 20.66 1.88 -23.83
C HIS A 93 21.57 0.62 -23.77
N ASP A 94 22.27 0.37 -22.66
CA ASP A 94 23.17 -0.79 -22.49
C ASP A 94 22.40 -2.00 -21.91
N ALA A 95 22.58 -3.18 -22.51
CA ALA A 95 21.94 -4.43 -22.06
C ALA A 95 22.26 -4.78 -20.60
N LYS A 96 23.47 -4.49 -20.11
CA LYS A 96 23.86 -4.70 -18.71
C LYS A 96 23.14 -3.75 -17.77
N VAL A 97 22.82 -2.55 -18.24
CA VAL A 97 22.04 -1.60 -17.46
C VAL A 97 20.58 -2.05 -17.40
N ALA A 98 20.01 -2.49 -18.53
CA ALA A 98 18.65 -3.03 -18.57
C ALA A 98 18.47 -4.26 -17.67
N GLU A 99 19.46 -5.16 -17.61
CA GLU A 99 19.47 -6.31 -16.70
C GLU A 99 19.51 -5.87 -15.23
N ARG A 100 20.45 -4.98 -14.87
CA ARG A 100 20.55 -4.41 -13.52
C ARG A 100 19.27 -3.67 -13.11
N ASP A 101 18.63 -2.96 -14.03
CA ASP A 101 17.38 -2.24 -13.78
C ASP A 101 16.21 -3.20 -13.54
N ALA A 102 16.19 -4.35 -14.23
CA ALA A 102 15.22 -5.41 -13.97
C ALA A 102 15.42 -6.01 -12.57
N GLU A 103 16.66 -6.34 -12.18
CA GLU A 103 17.00 -6.83 -10.83
C GLU A 103 16.55 -5.83 -9.75
N TYR A 104 16.86 -4.54 -9.92
CA TYR A 104 16.41 -3.50 -8.99
C TYR A 104 14.88 -3.40 -8.91
N ALA A 105 14.17 -3.58 -10.03
CA ALA A 105 12.71 -3.54 -10.04
C ALA A 105 12.09 -4.77 -9.34
N GLU A 106 12.72 -5.94 -9.48
CA GLU A 106 12.32 -7.19 -8.80
C GLU A 106 12.57 -7.10 -7.29
N ASP A 107 13.76 -6.68 -6.87
CA ASP A 107 14.10 -6.44 -5.45
C ASP A 107 13.12 -5.45 -4.82
N TYR A 108 12.83 -4.36 -5.52
CA TYR A 108 11.85 -3.38 -5.06
C TYR A 108 10.44 -3.97 -4.92
N ALA A 109 10.02 -4.83 -5.85
CA ALA A 109 8.72 -5.49 -5.75
C ALA A 109 8.62 -6.37 -4.49
N VAL A 110 9.71 -7.08 -4.14
CA VAL A 110 9.80 -7.86 -2.91
C VAL A 110 9.72 -6.96 -1.66
N ASP A 111 10.52 -5.89 -1.61
CA ASP A 111 10.49 -4.94 -0.49
C ASP A 111 9.10 -4.30 -0.30
N ALA A 112 8.43 -3.97 -1.41
CA ALA A 112 7.08 -3.41 -1.38
C ALA A 112 6.04 -4.41 -0.83
N ILE A 113 6.19 -5.70 -1.14
CA ILE A 113 5.35 -6.77 -0.60
C ILE A 113 5.57 -6.92 0.91
N LEU A 114 6.83 -6.97 1.37
CA LEU A 114 7.16 -7.08 2.80
C LEU A 114 6.65 -5.89 3.60
N PHE A 115 6.74 -4.68 3.02
CA PHE A 115 6.15 -3.50 3.64
C PHE A 115 4.62 -3.61 3.74
N ALA A 116 3.95 -4.07 2.69
CA ALA A 116 2.50 -4.24 2.69
C ALA A 116 2.05 -5.28 3.73
N GLU A 117 2.75 -6.41 3.84
CA GLU A 117 2.52 -7.42 4.88
C GLU A 117 2.66 -6.82 6.28
N SER A 118 3.75 -6.09 6.54
CA SER A 118 3.98 -5.40 7.82
C SER A 118 2.86 -4.42 8.17
N ALA A 119 2.37 -3.67 7.18
CA ALA A 119 1.28 -2.71 7.37
C ALA A 119 -0.06 -3.38 7.67
N ILE A 120 -0.33 -4.55 7.08
CA ILE A 120 -1.53 -5.36 7.37
C ILE A 120 -1.50 -5.87 8.80
N GLU A 121 -0.36 -6.41 9.25
CA GLU A 121 -0.19 -6.90 10.63
C GLU A 121 -0.33 -5.78 11.67
N GLU A 122 0.29 -4.63 11.45
CA GLU A 122 0.15 -3.46 12.34
C GLU A 122 -1.31 -2.98 12.41
N ALA A 123 -2.01 -2.94 11.28
CA ALA A 123 -3.43 -2.59 11.26
C ALA A 123 -4.28 -3.58 12.07
N ALA A 124 -3.92 -4.86 12.10
CA ALA A 124 -4.64 -5.89 12.85
C ALA A 124 -4.42 -5.69 14.35
N ALA A 125 -3.17 -5.43 14.75
CA ALA A 125 -2.82 -5.08 16.13
C ALA A 125 -3.60 -3.84 16.62
N ALA A 126 -3.63 -2.77 15.84
CA ALA A 126 -4.38 -1.55 16.18
C ALA A 126 -5.89 -1.81 16.33
N CYS A 127 -6.47 -2.69 15.53
CA CYS A 127 -7.89 -3.08 15.66
C CYS A 127 -8.16 -3.84 16.97
N LEU A 128 -7.25 -4.75 17.35
CA LEU A 128 -7.34 -5.48 18.62
C LEU A 128 -7.18 -4.53 19.82
N ASP A 129 -6.25 -3.58 19.76
CA ASP A 129 -6.07 -2.55 20.79
C ASP A 129 -7.30 -1.65 20.94
N ALA A 130 -7.95 -1.29 19.84
CA ALA A 130 -9.20 -0.53 19.85
C ALA A 130 -10.34 -1.33 20.49
N ALA A 131 -10.47 -2.61 20.17
CA ALA A 131 -11.46 -3.51 20.77
C ALA A 131 -11.24 -3.68 22.27
N TYR A 132 -9.99 -3.90 22.69
CA TYR A 132 -9.59 -3.97 24.10
C TYR A 132 -9.91 -2.67 24.85
N SER A 133 -9.56 -1.53 24.28
CA SER A 133 -9.82 -0.21 24.89
C SER A 133 -11.31 0.04 25.08
N ARG A 134 -12.16 -0.40 24.15
CA ARG A 134 -13.62 -0.33 24.29
C ARG A 134 -14.11 -1.22 25.44
N ALA A 135 -13.69 -2.49 25.48
CA ALA A 135 -14.08 -3.41 26.55
C ALA A 135 -13.66 -2.91 27.93
N LYS A 136 -12.45 -2.35 28.04
CA LYS A 136 -11.96 -1.72 29.27
C LYS A 136 -12.82 -0.52 29.68
N ALA A 137 -13.21 0.34 28.74
CA ALA A 137 -14.08 1.48 29.04
C ALA A 137 -15.47 1.01 29.54
N ASP A 138 -16.06 0.01 28.90
CA ASP A 138 -17.37 -0.53 29.30
C ASP A 138 -17.31 -1.14 30.72
N ALA A 139 -16.22 -1.84 31.06
CA ALA A 139 -16.00 -2.41 32.39
C ALA A 139 -15.81 -1.36 33.49
N LEU A 140 -15.21 -0.20 33.18
CA LEU A 140 -15.03 0.89 34.14
C LEU A 140 -16.29 1.75 34.34
N ASN A 141 -17.23 1.69 33.39
CA ASN A 141 -18.51 2.40 33.45
C ASN A 141 -19.68 1.52 33.97
N SER A 142 -19.39 0.27 34.37
CA SER A 142 -20.33 -0.69 34.95
C SER A 142 -20.19 -0.73 36.48
#